data_AF-A0A4Z1FLR8-F1
#
_entry.id   AF-A0A4Z1FLR8-F1
#
_cell.length_a   1.000
_cell.length_b   1.000
_cell.length_c   1.000
_cell.angle_alpha   90.00
_cell.angle_beta   90.00
_cell.angle_gamma   90.00
#
_symmetry.space_group_name_H-M   'P 1'
#
loop_
_entity.id
_entity.type
_entity.pdbx_description
1 polymer ?
#
loop_
_entity_poly.entity_id
_entity_poly.type
_entity_poly.pdbx_seq_one_letter_code
_entity_poly.pdbx_strand_id
1 'polypeptide(L)'
;MENLILSHFSSFNRSFILQTLSSIKYGRLYITLKDQNETKPRLFGNTSSESIDSSEPKCSVIIDSPNVWTRMSINVDLGFSEAFMVGELECDDLVALVSIYTQNYALFGTGNIFLQIIPRIQKLLFRPSNDSRGALQNASSHYDTSNALFSSFLFPDMSYSCPIWDTTGKEETLEEAQRRKVHNIIDKADIKPEHHILEIGGGWAYLAIEAVKKTGCRVTVTTLSTGQKTLGEKRVEEAGLTDRIEMLLCDYR
;
A
#
# COMPACT_ATOMS: atom_id res chain seq x y z
N MET A 1 32.16 -18.80 18.22
CA MET A 1 31.73 -19.77 17.18
C MET A 1 30.47 -19.28 16.48
N GLU A 2 29.44 -18.83 17.21
CA GLU A 2 28.21 -18.22 16.66
C GLU A 2 28.45 -17.02 15.73
N ASN A 3 29.28 -16.05 16.13
CA ASN A 3 29.59 -14.88 15.28
C ASN A 3 30.24 -15.24 13.94
N LEU A 4 30.99 -16.35 13.89
CA LEU A 4 31.63 -16.81 12.65
C LEU A 4 30.58 -17.45 11.74
N ILE A 5 29.67 -18.25 12.29
CA ILE A 5 28.58 -18.91 11.55
C ILE A 5 27.61 -17.86 10.98
N LEU A 6 27.22 -16.87 11.78
CA LEU A 6 26.34 -15.77 11.36
C LEU A 6 26.98 -14.94 10.24
N SER A 7 28.29 -14.67 10.32
CA SER A 7 29.04 -13.96 9.28
C SER A 7 29.10 -14.74 7.96
N HIS A 8 29.36 -16.06 8.00
CA HIS A 8 29.36 -16.90 6.79
C HIS A 8 27.97 -17.01 6.17
N PHE A 9 26.93 -17.14 6.99
CA PHE A 9 25.54 -17.18 6.55
C PHE A 9 25.12 -15.88 5.85
N SER A 10 25.43 -14.74 6.46
CA SER A 10 25.17 -13.41 5.85
C SER A 10 25.92 -13.23 4.52
N SER A 11 27.19 -13.64 4.44
CA SER A 11 27.98 -13.54 3.20
C SER A 11 27.41 -14.43 2.08
N PHE A 12 26.95 -15.65 2.40
CA PHE A 12 26.29 -16.52 1.43
C PHE A 12 24.99 -15.89 0.91
N ASN A 13 24.13 -15.42 1.82
CA ASN A 13 22.86 -14.78 1.47
C ASN A 13 23.07 -13.54 0.61
N ARG A 14 24.06 -12.71 0.93
CA ARG A 14 24.46 -11.56 0.12
C ARG A 14 24.79 -11.98 -1.31
N SER A 15 25.70 -12.93 -1.49
CA SER A 15 26.10 -13.39 -2.83
C SER A 15 24.90 -13.93 -3.62
N PHE A 16 24.03 -14.69 -2.97
CA PHE A 16 22.80 -15.21 -3.59
C PHE A 16 21.83 -14.10 -4.03
N ILE A 17 21.59 -13.11 -3.16
CA ILE A 17 20.70 -11.98 -3.44
C ILE A 17 21.27 -11.12 -4.58
N LEU A 18 22.55 -10.74 -4.51
CA LEU A 18 23.20 -9.95 -5.56
C LEU A 18 23.21 -10.70 -6.91
N GLN A 19 23.43 -12.02 -6.90
CA GLN A 19 23.32 -12.83 -8.12
C GLN A 19 21.89 -12.82 -8.67
N THR A 20 20.88 -12.89 -7.81
CA THR A 20 19.47 -12.84 -8.24
C THR A 20 19.15 -11.47 -8.85
N LEU A 21 19.65 -10.38 -8.27
CA LEU A 21 19.49 -9.01 -8.79
C LEU A 21 20.18 -8.81 -10.14
N SER A 22 21.21 -9.60 -10.49
CA SER A 22 21.80 -9.55 -11.85
C SER A 22 20.82 -9.96 -12.95
N SER A 23 19.69 -10.59 -12.59
CA SER A 23 18.65 -11.00 -13.53
C SER A 23 17.62 -9.90 -13.83
N ILE A 24 17.72 -8.70 -13.24
CA ILE A 24 16.82 -7.57 -13.53
C ILE A 24 16.80 -7.31 -15.04
N LYS A 25 15.60 -7.25 -15.61
CA LYS A 25 15.37 -6.95 -17.03
C LYS A 25 14.86 -5.54 -17.26
N TYR A 26 14.03 -5.04 -16.34
CA TYR A 26 13.40 -3.73 -16.44
C TYR A 26 13.86 -2.83 -15.30
N GLY A 27 14.41 -1.66 -15.62
CA GLY A 27 14.90 -0.73 -14.62
C GLY A 27 16.37 -0.84 -14.28
N ARG A 28 16.86 0.14 -13.50
CA ARG A 28 18.26 0.23 -13.07
C ARG A 28 18.34 0.42 -11.56
N LEU A 29 19.01 -0.52 -10.91
CA LEU A 29 19.20 -0.51 -9.47
C LEU A 29 20.69 -0.34 -9.16
N TYR A 30 21.01 0.72 -8.43
CA TYR A 30 22.36 0.99 -7.95
C TYR A 30 22.44 0.57 -6.49
N ILE A 31 23.35 -0.34 -6.13
CA ILE A 31 23.53 -0.77 -4.74
C ILE A 31 24.92 -0.41 -4.25
N THR A 32 24.98 0.36 -3.16
CA THR A 32 26.24 0.69 -2.47
C THR A 32 26.33 -0.10 -1.17
N LEU A 33 27.38 -0.92 -1.04
CA LEU A 33 27.63 -1.75 0.15
C LEU A 33 28.49 -1.01 1.17
N LYS A 34 27.87 -0.11 1.95
CA LYS A 34 28.57 0.67 2.97
C LYS A 34 29.05 -0.21 4.12
N ASP A 35 28.33 -1.28 4.42
CA ASP A 35 28.75 -2.35 5.33
C ASP A 35 30.09 -3.03 4.93
N GLN A 36 30.47 -2.94 3.66
CA GLN A 36 31.74 -3.45 3.10
C GLN A 36 32.76 -2.35 2.79
N ASN A 37 32.52 -1.11 3.24
CA ASN A 37 33.32 0.08 2.89
C ASN A 37 33.37 0.36 1.37
N GLU A 38 32.37 -0.06 0.60
CA GLU A 38 32.29 0.28 -0.82
C GLU A 38 31.81 1.73 -0.99
N THR A 39 32.52 2.46 -1.85
CA THR A 39 32.19 3.86 -2.18
C THR A 39 31.58 4.01 -3.56
N LYS A 40 31.63 2.95 -4.39
CA LYS A 40 31.08 2.93 -5.74
C LYS A 40 29.87 2.00 -5.79
N PRO A 41 28.74 2.46 -6.37
CA PRO A 41 27.57 1.61 -6.51
C PRO A 41 27.82 0.50 -7.53
N ARG A 42 27.25 -0.68 -7.26
CA ARG A 42 27.10 -1.79 -8.19
C ARG A 42 25.81 -1.59 -8.99
N LEU A 43 25.88 -1.67 -10.31
CA LEU A 43 24.71 -1.56 -11.19
C LEU A 43 24.09 -2.94 -11.46
N PHE A 44 22.78 -3.03 -11.29
CA PHE A 44 21.95 -4.17 -11.66
C PHE A 44 20.84 -3.73 -12.62
N GLY A 45 20.49 -4.59 -13.58
CA GLY A 45 19.48 -4.30 -14.60
C GLY A 45 20.05 -3.95 -15.97
N ASN A 46 19.28 -3.23 -16.77
CA ASN A 46 19.65 -2.93 -18.15
C ASN A 46 20.94 -2.10 -18.21
N THR A 47 22.03 -2.74 -18.63
CA THR A 47 23.35 -2.12 -18.86
C THR A 47 23.50 -1.59 -20.29
N SER A 48 22.50 -1.81 -21.15
CA SER A 48 22.62 -1.76 -22.60
C SER A 48 21.52 -0.90 -23.24
N SER A 49 21.62 0.43 -23.17
CA SER A 49 21.09 1.29 -24.24
C SER A 49 21.75 2.67 -24.24
N GLU A 50 22.41 2.99 -25.36
CA GLU A 50 22.84 4.35 -25.74
C GLU A 50 21.66 5.31 -26.00
N SER A 51 20.42 4.83 -25.91
CA SER A 51 19.22 5.67 -25.79
C SER A 51 18.74 5.67 -24.35
N ILE A 52 18.95 6.79 -23.67
CA ILE A 52 18.32 7.10 -22.37
C ILE A 52 16.83 7.27 -22.64
N ASP A 53 16.05 6.19 -22.56
CA ASP A 53 14.62 6.36 -22.35
C ASP A 53 14.46 6.85 -20.90
N SER A 54 14.16 8.14 -20.75
CA SER A 54 14.02 8.78 -19.44
C SER A 54 12.85 8.22 -18.62
N SER A 55 12.03 7.34 -19.20
CA SER A 55 10.88 6.71 -18.54
C SER A 55 11.22 5.44 -17.73
N GLU A 56 12.41 4.86 -17.90
CA GLU A 56 12.77 3.62 -17.20
C GLU A 56 13.07 3.90 -15.70
N PRO A 57 12.45 3.15 -14.75
CA PRO A 57 12.62 3.42 -13.32
C PRO A 57 14.07 3.17 -12.89
N LYS A 58 14.62 4.11 -12.12
CA LYS A 58 15.98 4.06 -11.57
C LYS A 58 15.99 4.48 -10.11
N CYS A 59 16.73 3.75 -9.28
CA CYS A 59 16.92 4.10 -7.86
C CYS A 59 18.27 3.59 -7.34
N SER A 60 18.70 4.18 -6.24
CA SER A 60 19.89 3.85 -5.48
C SER A 60 19.48 3.32 -4.11
N VAL A 61 20.10 2.21 -3.70
CA VAL A 61 19.95 1.59 -2.39
C VAL A 61 21.31 1.55 -1.72
N ILE A 62 21.37 2.04 -0.48
CA ILE A 62 22.56 1.97 0.36
C ILE A 62 22.32 0.90 1.41
N ILE A 63 23.24 -0.06 1.52
CA ILE A 63 23.19 -1.11 2.53
C ILE A 63 24.14 -0.71 3.67
N ASP A 64 23.58 -0.36 4.82
CA ASP A 64 24.33 0.05 6.00
C ASP A 64 24.66 -1.13 6.92
N SER A 65 23.86 -2.20 6.89
CA SER A 65 24.01 -3.35 7.79
C SER A 65 24.00 -4.70 7.06
N PRO A 66 24.85 -5.67 7.46
CA PRO A 66 24.82 -7.02 6.91
C PRO A 66 23.56 -7.82 7.33
N ASN A 67 22.76 -7.30 8.28
CA ASN A 67 21.50 -7.93 8.69
C ASN A 67 20.46 -7.97 7.57
N VAL A 68 20.52 -7.01 6.63
CA VAL A 68 19.62 -6.92 5.47
C VAL A 68 19.58 -8.25 4.72
N TRP A 69 20.74 -8.86 4.47
CA TRP A 69 20.86 -10.11 3.72
C TRP A 69 20.15 -11.27 4.42
N THR A 70 20.26 -11.32 5.75
CA THR A 70 19.56 -12.33 6.56
C THR A 70 18.06 -12.11 6.54
N ARG A 71 17.58 -10.87 6.75
CA ARG A 71 16.14 -10.55 6.71
C ARG A 71 15.52 -10.90 5.37
N MET A 72 16.15 -10.47 4.28
CA MET A 72 15.69 -10.76 2.92
C MET A 72 15.72 -12.27 2.60
N SER A 73 16.67 -13.04 3.14
CA SER A 73 16.69 -14.50 2.93
C SER A 73 15.55 -15.23 3.64
N ILE A 74 15.08 -14.71 4.79
CA ILE A 74 14.01 -15.33 5.58
C ILE A 74 12.63 -14.93 5.03
N ASN A 75 12.44 -13.63 4.79
CA ASN A 75 11.12 -13.04 4.51
C ASN A 75 11.15 -12.06 3.31
N VAL A 76 12.01 -12.28 2.32
CA VAL A 76 12.09 -11.55 1.02
C VAL A 76 11.62 -10.08 1.08
N ASP A 77 10.38 -9.83 0.69
CA ASP A 77 9.74 -8.52 0.61
C ASP A 77 9.52 -7.89 1.99
N LEU A 78 8.94 -8.64 2.94
CA LEU A 78 8.78 -8.19 4.32
C LEU A 78 10.14 -7.93 4.99
N GLY A 79 11.12 -8.80 4.77
CA GLY A 79 12.47 -8.63 5.30
C GLY A 79 13.17 -7.39 4.78
N PHE A 80 12.95 -7.04 3.50
CA PHE A 80 13.39 -5.77 2.93
C PHE A 80 12.65 -4.58 3.59
N SER A 81 11.33 -4.65 3.73
CA SER A 81 10.54 -3.59 4.36
C SER A 81 10.94 -3.33 5.81
N GLU A 82 11.15 -4.39 6.60
CA GLU A 82 11.64 -4.27 7.98
C GLU A 82 13.02 -3.62 8.03
N ALA A 83 13.95 -4.06 7.16
CA ALA A 83 15.29 -3.49 7.07
C ALA A 83 15.26 -1.99 6.76
N PHE A 84 14.40 -1.56 5.83
CA PHE A 84 14.18 -0.15 5.54
C PHE A 84 13.63 0.61 6.75
N MET A 85 12.60 0.06 7.42
CA MET A 85 11.98 0.69 8.59
C MET A 85 12.93 0.87 9.77
N VAL A 86 13.89 -0.04 9.97
CA VAL A 86 14.88 0.06 11.06
C VAL A 86 16.17 0.78 10.65
N GLY A 87 16.25 1.31 9.43
CA GLY A 87 17.43 2.05 8.94
C GLY A 87 18.66 1.17 8.68
N GLU A 88 18.47 -0.12 8.37
CA GLU A 88 19.56 -1.01 7.95
C GLU A 88 19.90 -0.86 6.45
N LEU A 89 19.00 -0.24 5.70
CA LEU A 89 19.21 0.22 4.33
C LEU A 89 18.47 1.54 4.08
N GLU A 90 18.97 2.31 3.13
CA GLU A 90 18.35 3.54 2.64
C GLU A 90 18.03 3.42 1.14
N CYS A 91 17.00 4.12 0.68
CA CYS A 91 16.63 4.18 -0.74
C CYS A 91 16.24 5.62 -1.11
N ASP A 92 16.75 6.11 -2.24
CA ASP A 92 16.47 7.46 -2.73
C ASP A 92 15.06 7.62 -3.32
N ASP A 93 14.55 6.56 -3.96
CA ASP A 93 13.23 6.52 -4.59
C ASP A 93 12.58 5.13 -4.43
N LEU A 94 11.75 5.02 -3.38
CA LEU A 94 10.97 3.81 -3.12
C LEU A 94 9.97 3.48 -4.23
N VAL A 95 9.42 4.49 -4.92
CA VAL A 95 8.44 4.27 -6.00
C VAL A 95 9.13 3.62 -7.18
N ALA A 96 10.31 4.13 -7.57
CA ALA A 96 11.13 3.50 -8.59
C ALA A 96 11.55 2.09 -8.17
N LEU A 97 11.97 1.88 -6.92
CA LEU A 97 12.35 0.54 -6.44
C LEU A 97 11.20 -0.48 -6.52
N VAL A 98 10.01 -0.11 -6.04
CA VAL A 98 8.81 -0.97 -6.13
C VAL A 98 8.40 -1.18 -7.59
N SER A 99 8.57 -0.17 -8.45
CA SER A 99 8.33 -0.29 -9.89
C SER A 99 9.28 -1.30 -10.54
N ILE A 100 10.58 -1.26 -10.20
CA ILE A 100 11.56 -2.26 -10.63
C ILE A 100 11.14 -3.65 -10.14
N TYR A 101 10.81 -3.80 -8.86
CA TYR A 101 10.39 -5.09 -8.30
C TYR A 101 9.14 -5.66 -8.99
N THR A 102 8.10 -4.86 -9.19
CA THR A 102 6.83 -5.29 -9.80
C THR A 102 6.97 -5.62 -11.28
N GLN A 103 7.75 -4.87 -12.05
CA GLN A 103 8.03 -5.18 -13.46
C GLN A 103 8.89 -6.45 -13.62
N ASN A 104 9.67 -6.80 -12.60
CA ASN A 104 10.47 -8.02 -12.56
C ASN A 104 9.86 -9.10 -11.64
N TYR A 105 8.56 -9.02 -11.32
CA TYR A 105 7.93 -9.90 -10.31
C TYR A 105 8.05 -11.38 -10.65
N ALA A 106 8.10 -11.78 -11.93
CA ALA A 106 8.32 -13.17 -12.31
C ALA A 106 9.70 -13.72 -11.90
N LEU A 107 10.70 -12.83 -11.76
CA LEU A 107 12.08 -13.17 -11.40
C LEU A 107 12.27 -13.17 -9.88
N PHE A 108 11.66 -12.23 -9.17
CA PHE A 108 11.80 -12.06 -7.72
C PHE A 108 10.67 -12.67 -6.88
N GLY A 109 9.49 -12.81 -7.46
CA GLY A 109 8.29 -13.36 -6.82
C GLY A 109 8.17 -14.87 -6.99
N THR A 110 6.96 -15.36 -7.22
CA THR A 110 6.57 -16.80 -7.26
C THR A 110 7.27 -17.70 -8.28
N GLY A 111 8.25 -17.20 -9.04
CA GLY A 111 9.01 -17.96 -10.04
C GLY A 111 10.15 -18.83 -9.50
N ASN A 112 10.65 -18.59 -8.29
CA ASN A 112 11.69 -19.43 -7.69
C ASN A 112 11.05 -20.50 -6.78
N ILE A 113 11.05 -21.76 -7.24
CA ILE A 113 10.44 -22.91 -6.55
C ILE A 113 10.92 -23.06 -5.10
N PHE A 114 12.17 -22.66 -4.80
CA PHE A 114 12.76 -22.76 -3.47
C PHE A 114 12.25 -21.67 -2.51
N LEU A 115 12.02 -20.46 -3.01
CA LEU A 115 11.43 -19.36 -2.22
C LEU A 115 9.94 -19.57 -1.93
N GLN A 116 9.28 -20.48 -2.65
CA GLN A 116 7.85 -20.79 -2.50
C GLN A 116 7.54 -21.90 -1.50
N ILE A 117 8.55 -22.63 -1.02
CA ILE A 117 8.33 -23.72 -0.06
C ILE A 117 7.88 -23.17 1.29
N ILE A 118 8.55 -22.12 1.78
CA ILE A 118 8.27 -21.53 3.09
C ILE A 118 6.86 -20.88 3.14
N PRO A 119 6.46 -20.00 2.19
CA PRO A 119 5.11 -19.42 2.18
C PRO A 119 4.00 -20.47 2.05
N ARG A 120 4.23 -21.56 1.28
CA ARG A 120 3.27 -22.66 1.14
C ARG A 120 3.10 -23.43 2.44
N ILE A 121 4.19 -23.72 3.15
CA ILE A 121 4.16 -24.37 4.46
C ILE A 121 3.49 -23.46 5.50
N GLN A 122 3.85 -22.17 5.52
CA GLN A 122 3.22 -21.18 6.41
C GLN A 122 1.70 -21.09 6.16
N LYS A 123 1.25 -21.03 4.90
CA LYS A 123 -0.18 -21.02 4.57
C LYS A 123 -0.91 -22.31 4.98
N LEU A 124 -0.20 -23.43 5.01
CA LEU A 124 -0.74 -24.71 5.48
C LEU A 124 -0.88 -24.76 7.01
N LEU A 125 0.10 -24.20 7.73
CA LEU A 125 0.15 -24.15 9.19
C LEU A 125 -0.72 -23.04 9.79
N PHE A 126 -0.82 -21.91 9.08
CA PHE A 126 -1.54 -20.70 9.49
C PHE A 126 -2.56 -20.36 8.40
N ARG A 127 -3.75 -20.98 8.49
CA ARG A 127 -4.88 -20.59 7.65
C ARG A 127 -5.43 -19.27 8.19
N PRO A 128 -5.45 -18.18 7.39
CA PRO A 128 -6.10 -16.96 7.81
C PRO A 128 -7.60 -17.24 8.06
N SER A 129 -8.10 -16.92 9.25
CA SER A 129 -9.54 -16.92 9.53
C SER A 129 -10.13 -15.55 9.16
N ASN A 130 -11.36 -15.55 8.67
CA ASN A 130 -12.12 -14.33 8.44
C ASN A 130 -13.32 -14.28 9.41
N ASP A 131 -13.06 -14.39 10.71
CA ASP A 131 -14.10 -14.25 11.73
C ASP A 131 -14.31 -12.78 12.10
N SER A 132 -15.48 -12.46 12.67
CA SER A 132 -15.85 -11.08 13.03
C SER A 132 -14.94 -10.46 14.09
N ARG A 133 -14.39 -11.27 15.01
CA ARG A 133 -13.47 -10.76 16.03
C ARG A 133 -12.14 -10.36 15.41
N GLY A 134 -11.57 -11.18 14.52
CA GLY A 134 -10.36 -10.87 13.78
C GLY A 134 -10.54 -9.64 12.87
N ALA A 135 -11.67 -9.54 12.17
CA ALA A 135 -11.97 -8.37 11.33
C ALA A 135 -12.02 -7.07 12.13
N LEU A 136 -12.66 -7.08 13.31
CA LEU A 136 -12.70 -5.93 14.21
C LEU A 136 -11.29 -5.55 14.71
N GLN A 137 -10.48 -6.52 15.12
CA GLN A 137 -9.10 -6.27 15.58
C GLN A 137 -8.22 -5.67 14.47
N ASN A 138 -8.37 -6.17 13.24
CA ASN A 138 -7.66 -5.62 12.08
C ASN A 138 -8.12 -4.18 11.81
N ALA A 139 -9.43 -3.93 11.82
CA ALA A 139 -9.99 -2.60 11.59
C ALA A 139 -9.54 -1.59 12.68
N SER A 140 -9.58 -1.97 13.96
CA SER A 140 -9.14 -1.09 15.05
C SER A 140 -7.65 -0.78 14.97
N SER A 141 -6.82 -1.77 14.59
CA SER A 141 -5.37 -1.57 14.48
C SER A 141 -4.97 -0.62 13.35
N HIS A 142 -5.80 -0.48 12.30
CA HIS A 142 -5.48 0.33 11.12
C HIS A 142 -6.23 1.66 11.05
N TYR A 143 -7.49 1.72 11.49
CA TYR A 143 -8.36 2.87 11.32
C TYR A 143 -8.68 3.62 12.62
N ASP A 144 -8.46 3.02 13.79
CA ASP A 144 -8.56 3.74 15.08
C ASP A 144 -7.24 4.43 15.47
N THR A 145 -6.20 4.33 14.63
CA THR A 145 -4.86 4.88 14.88
C THR A 145 -4.86 6.41 15.03
N SER A 146 -5.69 7.13 14.25
CA SER A 146 -6.16 8.52 14.50
C SER A 146 -6.66 9.20 13.21
N ASN A 147 -7.80 9.89 13.27
CA ASN A 147 -8.25 10.80 12.19
C ASN A 147 -7.21 11.89 11.87
N ALA A 148 -6.38 12.30 12.84
CA ALA A 148 -5.35 13.31 12.64
C ALA A 148 -4.29 12.85 11.64
N LEU A 149 -3.88 11.58 11.71
CA LEU A 149 -2.92 11.00 10.76
C LEU A 149 -3.48 11.05 9.34
N PHE A 150 -4.70 10.56 9.12
CA PHE A 150 -5.31 10.58 7.79
C PHE A 150 -5.52 12.01 7.28
N SER A 151 -5.95 12.93 8.15
CA SER A 151 -6.15 14.33 7.76
C SER A 151 -4.87 15.08 7.36
N SER A 152 -3.68 14.55 7.68
CA SER A 152 -2.41 15.20 7.34
C SER A 152 -2.00 15.01 5.88
N PHE A 153 -2.56 14.01 5.20
CA PHE A 153 -2.20 13.70 3.80
C PHE A 153 -3.40 13.47 2.88
N LEU A 154 -4.61 13.28 3.43
CA LEU A 154 -5.84 13.26 2.63
C LEU A 154 -6.38 14.67 2.40
N PHE A 155 -7.15 14.82 1.33
CA PHE A 155 -8.03 15.96 1.18
C PHE A 155 -9.07 15.98 2.33
N PRO A 156 -9.64 17.14 2.75
CA PRO A 156 -10.60 17.21 3.86
C PRO A 156 -11.86 16.35 3.70
N ASP A 157 -12.12 15.78 2.52
CA ASP A 157 -13.15 14.78 2.35
C ASP A 157 -12.85 13.44 3.06
N MET A 158 -11.60 13.23 3.47
CA MET A 158 -11.06 12.02 4.11
C MET A 158 -11.21 10.77 3.23
N SER A 159 -11.32 10.90 1.91
CA SER A 159 -11.42 9.74 1.00
C SER A 159 -10.09 8.99 0.91
N TYR A 160 -9.94 7.90 1.65
CA TYR A 160 -8.80 6.99 1.49
C TYR A 160 -9.08 5.88 0.47
N SER A 161 -9.31 6.29 -0.77
CA SER A 161 -9.62 5.42 -1.91
C SER A 161 -9.10 6.03 -3.21
N CYS A 162 -8.99 5.23 -4.27
CA CYS A 162 -8.50 5.70 -5.57
C CYS A 162 -9.42 6.79 -6.16
N PRO A 163 -8.89 7.96 -6.56
CA PRO A 163 -9.63 8.97 -7.29
C PRO A 163 -9.78 8.59 -8.77
N ILE A 164 -10.62 9.31 -9.52
CA ILE A 164 -10.68 9.21 -10.98
C ILE A 164 -10.08 10.48 -11.56
N TRP A 165 -8.89 10.36 -12.15
CA TRP A 165 -8.18 11.47 -12.77
C TRP A 165 -8.71 11.80 -14.17
N ASP A 166 -8.62 13.07 -14.56
CA ASP A 166 -8.90 13.55 -15.91
C ASP A 166 -7.85 13.03 -16.90
N THR A 167 -8.30 12.41 -17.98
CA THR A 167 -7.42 11.82 -19.01
C THR A 167 -7.04 12.80 -20.11
N THR A 168 -7.54 14.03 -20.10
CA THR A 168 -7.23 15.06 -21.11
C THR A 168 -5.86 15.70 -20.93
N GLY A 169 -5.15 15.37 -19.86
CA GLY A 169 -3.83 15.92 -19.54
C GLY A 169 -3.88 17.32 -18.91
N LYS A 170 -5.08 17.81 -18.55
CA LYS A 170 -5.24 19.02 -17.76
C LYS A 170 -4.73 18.77 -16.33
N GLU A 171 -3.96 19.70 -15.79
CA GLU A 171 -3.65 19.69 -14.35
C GLU A 171 -4.93 19.81 -13.53
N GLU A 172 -5.03 18.99 -12.49
CA GLU A 172 -6.15 19.01 -11.57
C GLU A 172 -5.74 18.62 -10.15
N THR A 173 -6.59 18.98 -9.21
CA THR A 173 -6.39 18.71 -7.79
C THR A 173 -6.89 17.32 -7.40
N LEU A 174 -6.34 16.76 -6.30
CA LEU A 174 -6.86 15.52 -5.70
C LEU A 174 -8.35 15.65 -5.34
N GLU A 175 -8.78 16.83 -4.89
CA GLU A 175 -10.18 17.15 -4.59
C GLU A 175 -11.09 16.90 -5.81
N GLU A 176 -10.72 17.50 -6.96
CA GLU A 176 -11.48 17.36 -8.19
C GLU A 176 -11.58 15.90 -8.63
N ALA A 177 -10.47 15.17 -8.53
CA ALA A 177 -10.40 13.75 -8.90
C ALA A 177 -11.20 12.84 -7.94
N GLN A 178 -11.20 13.12 -6.63
CA GLN A 178 -12.02 12.41 -5.64
C GLN A 178 -13.52 12.69 -5.82
N ARG A 179 -13.89 13.96 -6.06
CA ARG A 179 -15.28 14.35 -6.33
C ARG A 179 -15.78 13.70 -7.62
N ARG A 180 -14.96 13.68 -8.67
CA ARG A 180 -15.27 12.98 -9.94
C ARG A 180 -15.56 11.51 -9.69
N LYS A 181 -14.73 10.83 -8.89
CA LYS A 181 -14.96 9.42 -8.49
C LYS A 181 -16.31 9.24 -7.82
N VAL A 182 -16.65 10.08 -6.83
CA VAL A 182 -17.91 9.98 -6.08
C VAL A 182 -19.11 10.23 -6.99
N HIS A 183 -19.10 11.28 -7.80
CA HIS A 183 -20.19 11.59 -8.73
C HIS A 183 -20.36 10.50 -9.78
N ASN A 184 -19.27 9.94 -10.30
CA ASN A 184 -19.31 8.81 -11.21
C ASN A 184 -19.92 7.55 -10.56
N ILE A 185 -19.66 7.27 -9.28
CA ILE A 185 -20.31 6.15 -8.56
C ILE A 185 -21.82 6.38 -8.48
N ILE A 186 -22.24 7.58 -8.04
CA ILE A 186 -23.65 7.94 -7.89
C ILE A 186 -24.40 7.84 -9.24
N ASP A 187 -23.79 8.36 -10.30
CA ASP A 187 -24.39 8.38 -11.63
C ASP A 187 -24.47 6.99 -12.24
N LYS A 188 -23.41 6.17 -12.10
CA LYS A 188 -23.41 4.79 -12.61
C LYS A 188 -24.36 3.86 -11.86
N ALA A 189 -24.57 4.11 -10.57
CA ALA A 189 -25.55 3.37 -9.78
C ALA A 189 -26.99 3.83 -10.03
N ASP A 190 -27.18 4.88 -10.84
CA ASP A 190 -28.47 5.48 -11.18
C ASP A 190 -29.33 5.78 -9.93
N ILE A 191 -28.71 6.37 -8.91
CA ILE A 191 -29.34 6.62 -7.61
C ILE A 191 -30.48 7.65 -7.78
N LYS A 192 -31.67 7.31 -7.29
CA LYS A 192 -32.88 8.13 -7.35
C LYS A 192 -33.33 8.58 -5.95
N PRO A 193 -34.14 9.65 -5.83
CA PRO A 193 -34.63 10.16 -4.54
C PRO A 193 -35.37 9.12 -3.69
N GLU A 194 -36.06 8.17 -4.31
CA GLU A 194 -36.83 7.12 -3.66
C GLU A 194 -35.98 5.95 -3.16
N HIS A 195 -34.70 5.88 -3.53
CA HIS A 195 -33.82 4.79 -3.13
C HIS A 195 -33.36 4.93 -1.67
N HIS A 196 -33.17 3.78 -1.03
CA HIS A 196 -32.44 3.64 0.22
C HIS A 196 -31.19 2.79 -0.05
N ILE A 197 -30.03 3.42 0.05
CA ILE A 197 -28.72 2.87 -0.28
C ILE A 197 -28.06 2.30 0.96
N LEU A 198 -27.43 1.13 0.81
CA LEU A 198 -26.51 0.58 1.80
C LEU A 198 -25.06 0.81 1.33
N GLU A 199 -24.30 1.57 2.09
CA GLU A 199 -22.87 1.78 1.87
C GLU A 199 -22.06 0.91 2.85
N ILE A 200 -21.44 -0.15 2.33
CA ILE A 200 -20.62 -1.06 3.14
C ILE A 200 -19.19 -0.52 3.21
N GLY A 201 -18.71 -0.22 4.42
CA GLY A 201 -17.37 0.34 4.62
C GLY A 201 -17.26 1.80 4.17
N GLY A 202 -18.27 2.64 4.47
CA GLY A 202 -18.35 4.01 3.93
C GLY A 202 -17.40 5.04 4.57
N GLY A 203 -16.41 4.59 5.35
CA GLY A 203 -15.39 5.44 5.96
C GLY A 203 -15.99 6.62 6.71
N TRP A 204 -15.60 7.84 6.33
CA TRP A 204 -16.05 9.10 6.93
C TRP A 204 -17.29 9.71 6.25
N ALA A 205 -18.13 8.89 5.62
CA ALA A 205 -19.45 9.24 5.06
C ALA A 205 -19.47 10.21 3.87
N TYR A 206 -18.34 10.44 3.18
CA TYR A 206 -18.30 11.40 2.09
C TYR A 206 -19.21 11.03 0.90
N LEU A 207 -19.19 9.76 0.48
CA LEU A 207 -20.06 9.27 -0.60
C LEU A 207 -21.54 9.37 -0.21
N ALA A 208 -21.91 8.94 1.01
CA ALA A 208 -23.27 9.09 1.54
C ALA A 208 -23.76 10.55 1.49
N ILE A 209 -22.95 11.50 1.98
CA ILE A 209 -23.28 12.92 2.00
C ILE A 209 -23.50 13.45 0.57
N GLU A 210 -22.61 13.13 -0.36
CA GLU A 210 -22.74 13.57 -1.76
C GLU A 210 -23.94 12.91 -2.47
N ALA A 211 -24.22 11.63 -2.19
CA ALA A 211 -25.36 10.92 -2.74
C ALA A 211 -26.69 11.56 -2.31
N VAL A 212 -26.84 11.85 -1.01
CA VAL A 212 -28.04 12.52 -0.49
C VAL A 212 -28.15 13.95 -1.01
N LYS A 213 -27.06 14.73 -1.03
CA LYS A 213 -27.08 16.10 -1.58
C LYS A 213 -27.48 16.14 -3.05
N LYS A 214 -26.98 15.19 -3.86
CA LYS A 214 -27.23 15.16 -5.30
C LYS A 214 -28.61 14.64 -5.67
N THR A 215 -29.16 13.70 -4.89
CA THR A 215 -30.35 12.93 -5.30
C THR A 215 -31.52 13.00 -4.32
N GLY A 216 -31.28 13.35 -3.05
CA GLY A 216 -32.30 13.28 -1.99
C GLY A 216 -32.60 11.86 -1.49
N CYS A 217 -31.83 10.85 -1.91
CA CYS A 217 -31.97 9.47 -1.45
C CYS A 217 -31.73 9.33 0.07
N ARG A 218 -31.91 8.12 0.59
CA ARG A 218 -31.51 7.74 1.95
C ARG A 218 -30.28 6.85 1.89
N VAL A 219 -29.41 6.93 2.89
CA VAL A 219 -28.20 6.10 2.98
C VAL A 219 -28.04 5.53 4.38
N THR A 220 -27.83 4.22 4.48
CA THR A 220 -27.31 3.57 5.68
C THR A 220 -25.86 3.19 5.41
N VAL A 221 -24.95 3.67 6.24
CA VAL A 221 -23.52 3.42 6.14
C VAL A 221 -23.10 2.46 7.23
N THR A 222 -22.29 1.45 6.90
CA THR A 222 -21.67 0.57 7.90
C THR A 222 -20.17 0.80 7.96
N THR A 223 -19.60 0.75 9.17
CA THR A 223 -18.16 0.72 9.41
C THR A 223 -17.84 -0.12 10.65
N LEU A 224 -16.62 -0.65 10.72
CA LEU A 224 -16.06 -1.28 11.92
C LEU A 224 -15.23 -0.33 12.77
N SER A 225 -14.90 0.87 12.27
CA SER A 225 -14.07 1.84 13.00
C SER A 225 -14.92 2.83 13.78
N THR A 226 -14.63 2.93 15.07
CA THR A 226 -15.24 3.92 15.95
C THR A 226 -14.88 5.34 15.53
N GLY A 227 -13.60 5.57 15.18
CA GLY A 227 -13.11 6.88 14.74
C GLY A 227 -13.76 7.38 13.44
N GLN A 228 -14.00 6.46 12.50
CA GLN A 228 -14.74 6.75 11.26
C GLN A 228 -16.21 7.07 11.53
N LYS A 229 -16.88 6.28 12.37
CA LYS A 229 -18.27 6.55 12.75
C LYS A 229 -18.42 7.92 13.41
N THR A 230 -17.64 8.21 14.45
CA THR A 230 -17.76 9.47 15.20
C THR A 230 -17.55 10.69 14.31
N LEU A 231 -16.51 10.70 13.47
CA LEU A 231 -16.28 11.83 12.56
C LEU A 231 -17.28 11.85 11.39
N GLY A 232 -17.71 10.69 10.88
CA GLY A 232 -18.75 10.60 9.86
C GLY A 232 -20.08 11.18 10.34
N GLU A 233 -20.53 10.81 11.55
CA GLU A 233 -21.74 11.38 12.17
C GLU A 233 -21.66 12.89 12.34
N LYS A 234 -20.51 13.40 12.82
CA LYS A 234 -20.28 14.84 12.93
C LYS A 234 -20.42 15.55 11.58
N ARG A 235 -19.87 14.98 10.51
CA ARG A 235 -19.97 15.55 9.15
C ARG A 235 -21.39 15.49 8.60
N VAL A 236 -22.13 14.42 8.89
CA VAL A 236 -23.54 14.28 8.52
C VAL A 236 -24.39 15.33 9.25
N GLU A 237 -24.13 15.56 10.53
CA GLU A 237 -24.78 16.60 11.34
C GLU A 237 -24.45 18.00 10.82
N GLU A 238 -23.17 18.30 10.58
CA GLU A 238 -22.73 19.58 10.00
C GLU A 238 -23.31 19.84 8.60
N ALA A 239 -23.60 18.78 7.84
CA ALA A 239 -24.29 18.87 6.55
C ALA A 239 -25.82 18.99 6.68
N GLY A 240 -26.40 18.81 7.87
CA GLY A 240 -27.84 18.83 8.11
C GLY A 240 -28.61 17.65 7.51
N LEU A 241 -27.98 16.46 7.44
CA LEU A 241 -28.53 15.29 6.73
C LEU A 241 -28.85 14.10 7.65
N THR A 242 -29.02 14.35 8.94
CA THR A 242 -29.26 13.31 9.96
C THR A 242 -30.59 12.57 9.79
N ASP A 243 -31.56 13.14 9.05
CA ASP A 243 -32.82 12.50 8.69
C ASP A 243 -32.70 11.54 7.49
N ARG A 244 -31.58 11.60 6.75
CA ARG A 244 -31.35 10.85 5.51
C ARG A 244 -30.19 9.87 5.59
N ILE A 245 -29.22 10.13 6.47
CA ILE A 245 -28.01 9.32 6.60
C ILE A 245 -27.92 8.72 8.01
N GLU A 246 -27.80 7.40 8.07
CA GLU A 246 -27.58 6.65 9.30
C GLU A 246 -26.20 5.98 9.27
N MET A 247 -25.43 6.13 10.34
CA MET A 247 -24.12 5.49 10.51
C MET A 247 -24.21 4.34 11.51
N LEU A 248 -23.88 3.11 11.09
CA LEU A 248 -23.86 1.92 11.92
C LEU A 248 -22.43 1.46 12.20
N LEU A 249 -22.12 1.21 13.48
CA LEU A 249 -20.91 0.52 13.89
C LEU A 249 -21.19 -0.98 13.94
N CYS A 250 -21.01 -1.67 12.81
CA CYS A 250 -21.28 -3.10 12.75
C CYS A 250 -20.44 -3.79 11.68
N ASP A 251 -20.31 -5.09 11.86
CA ASP A 251 -19.93 -5.99 10.77
C ASP A 251 -21.11 -6.07 9.79
N TYR A 252 -20.83 -6.07 8.49
CA TYR A 252 -21.88 -6.11 7.47
C TYR A 252 -22.41 -7.53 7.21
N ARG A 253 -21.72 -8.54 7.74
CA ARG A 253 -22.05 -9.98 7.61
C ARG A 253 -23.10 -10.40 8.62
#